data_AF-A0A932XFI6-F1
#
_entry.id   AF-A0A932XFI6-F1
#
_cell.length_a   1.000
_cell.length_b   1.000
_cell.length_c   1.000
_cell.angle_alpha   90.00
_cell.angle_beta   90.00
_cell.angle_gamma   90.00
#
_symmetry.space_group_name_H-M   'P 1'
#
loop_
_entity.id
_entity.type
_entity.pdbx_description
1 polymer ?
#
loop_
_entity_poly.entity_id
_entity_poly.type
_entity_poly.pdbx_seq_one_letter_code
_entity_poly.pdbx_strand_id
1 'polypeptide(L)'
;VLYALMEHDLKRLLAYHSVENVGIILIGLGAALVLRSLEYPAAAALALLAGLYHVLNHAVFKALLFLGAGAVQQAAHTRDLESLGGLIHRMPWTAATFLIGAAAISALPPLNGFVSEWLTFQALLALITAGPGPVVAIGAALTAGLLALTSGLAAFCFVKAFGVAFLGMPRSASARDAREVNWSMRGAMGGLALLCFGLGLLPTAIVQLLSPVTATLAGVAANPALGLTPLRPLGPEGAFAPLPLFLLLLAFGALGLLLARLFGGPGSERIAPPWTCGISAEPSMQYTAAALAKPIRIIFRALIRPYRVVELEPARGGGRGNLDPTYFVTSVRYEAGVRSVYERYLYGPAVRSLLAVAQRIRSFQSGGLRTYLAYIFATLVVVLLFTR
;
A
#
# COMPACT_ATOMS: atom_id res chain seq x y z
N VAL A 1 -3.28 4.44 2.53
CA VAL A 1 -4.10 3.94 1.39
C VAL A 1 -4.67 5.03 0.49
N LEU A 2 -5.46 6.00 1.00
CA LEU A 2 -6.13 6.99 0.16
C LEU A 2 -5.18 7.81 -0.75
N TYR A 3 -4.03 8.24 -0.25
CA TYR A 3 -3.01 8.88 -1.07
C TYR A 3 -2.43 7.93 -2.14
N ALA A 4 -2.13 6.68 -1.79
CA ALA A 4 -1.62 5.67 -2.73
C ALA A 4 -2.58 5.44 -3.91
N LEU A 5 -3.88 5.43 -3.65
CA LEU A 5 -4.92 5.30 -4.68
C LEU A 5 -4.87 6.44 -5.71
N MET A 6 -4.42 7.62 -5.32
CA MET A 6 -4.33 8.79 -6.19
C MET A 6 -2.98 8.91 -6.90
N GLU A 7 -2.00 8.08 -6.55
CA GLU A 7 -0.68 8.09 -7.18
C GLU A 7 -0.72 7.39 -8.55
N HIS A 8 -0.01 8.01 -9.51
CA HIS A 8 0.19 7.49 -10.86
C HIS A 8 1.58 6.83 -11.00
N ASP A 9 2.54 7.18 -10.15
CA ASP A 9 3.85 6.53 -10.12
C ASP A 9 3.78 5.23 -9.30
N LEU A 10 4.15 4.11 -9.92
CA LEU A 10 4.09 2.78 -9.33
C LEU A 10 4.93 2.65 -8.03
N LYS A 11 6.13 3.27 -7.97
CA LYS A 11 6.98 3.20 -6.76
C LYS A 11 6.45 4.11 -5.66
N ARG A 12 5.95 5.30 -5.98
CA ARG A 12 5.32 6.21 -5.00
C ARG A 12 4.08 5.58 -4.40
N LEU A 13 3.25 4.93 -5.23
CA LEU A 13 2.10 4.13 -4.77
C LEU A 13 2.54 3.09 -3.73
N LEU A 14 3.59 2.31 -4.03
CA LEU A 14 4.13 1.31 -3.11
C LEU A 14 4.67 1.93 -1.81
N ALA A 15 5.30 3.10 -1.87
CA ALA A 15 5.81 3.80 -0.69
C ALA A 15 4.68 4.24 0.26
N TYR A 16 3.57 4.76 -0.26
CA TYR A 16 2.41 5.10 0.58
C TYR A 16 1.76 3.87 1.22
N HIS A 17 1.77 2.72 0.54
CA HIS A 17 1.34 1.47 1.15
C HIS A 17 2.33 0.98 2.22
N SER A 18 3.61 1.37 2.19
CA SER A 18 4.51 1.06 3.31
C SER A 18 4.09 1.81 4.58
N VAL A 19 3.67 3.08 4.46
CA VAL A 19 3.14 3.85 5.60
C VAL A 19 1.90 3.19 6.21
N GLU A 20 0.99 2.69 5.37
CA GLU A 20 -0.18 1.91 5.82
C GLU A 20 0.25 0.68 6.63
N ASN A 21 1.12 -0.16 6.09
CA ASN A 21 1.49 -1.42 6.75
C ASN A 21 2.29 -1.17 8.04
N VAL A 22 3.06 -0.08 8.12
CA VAL A 22 3.65 0.40 9.39
C VAL A 22 2.55 0.77 10.40
N GLY A 23 1.46 1.39 9.95
CA GLY A 23 0.27 1.61 10.76
C GLY A 23 -0.31 0.32 11.34
N ILE A 24 -0.42 -0.75 10.55
CA ILE A 24 -0.90 -2.06 11.02
C ILE A 24 0.03 -2.65 12.10
N ILE A 25 1.36 -2.55 11.91
CA ILE A 25 2.35 -2.96 12.92
C ILE A 25 2.15 -2.19 14.22
N LEU A 26 1.95 -0.88 14.13
CA LEU A 26 1.72 -0.02 15.30
C LEU A 26 0.39 -0.32 16.00
N ILE A 27 -0.65 -0.72 15.25
CA ILE A 27 -1.91 -1.20 15.84
C ILE A 27 -1.65 -2.46 16.67
N GLY A 28 -0.93 -3.45 16.14
CA GLY A 28 -0.59 -4.68 16.88
C GLY A 28 0.23 -4.38 18.14
N LEU A 29 1.26 -3.55 18.03
CA LEU A 29 2.07 -3.13 19.18
C LEU A 29 1.26 -2.34 20.22
N GLY A 30 0.44 -1.39 19.77
CA GLY A 30 -0.41 -0.58 20.64
C GLY A 30 -1.44 -1.43 21.39
N ALA A 31 -2.11 -2.35 20.69
CA ALA A 31 -3.02 -3.31 21.30
C ALA A 31 -2.30 -4.19 22.34
N ALA A 32 -1.07 -4.63 22.07
CA ALA A 32 -0.28 -5.41 23.02
C ALA A 32 0.02 -4.65 24.32
N LEU A 33 0.40 -3.37 24.21
CA LEU A 33 0.67 -2.52 25.37
C LEU A 33 -0.58 -2.29 26.22
N VAL A 34 -1.72 -2.01 25.57
CA VAL A 34 -2.99 -1.80 26.26
C VAL A 34 -3.45 -3.10 26.94
N LEU A 35 -3.45 -4.23 26.25
CA LEU A 35 -3.82 -5.52 26.81
C LEU A 35 -2.92 -5.94 27.98
N ARG A 36 -1.63 -5.62 27.91
CA ARG A 36 -0.69 -5.84 29.01
C ARG A 36 -1.03 -4.98 30.23
N SER A 37 -1.42 -3.72 30.02
CA SER A 37 -1.85 -2.83 31.10
C SER A 37 -3.16 -3.26 31.76
N LEU A 38 -4.00 -4.02 31.04
CA LEU A 38 -5.25 -4.57 31.53
C LEU A 38 -5.08 -5.97 32.16
N GLU A 39 -3.84 -6.46 32.30
CA GLU A 39 -3.53 -7.78 32.86
C GLU A 39 -4.10 -8.97 32.06
N TYR A 40 -4.19 -8.84 30.73
CA TYR A 40 -4.53 -9.92 29.79
C TYR A 40 -3.29 -10.42 29.01
N PRO A 41 -2.36 -11.16 29.63
CA PRO A 41 -1.06 -11.48 29.03
C PRO A 41 -1.16 -12.35 27.77
N ALA A 42 -2.12 -13.27 27.70
CA ALA A 42 -2.31 -14.12 26.51
C ALA A 42 -2.75 -13.30 25.28
N ALA A 43 -3.68 -12.36 25.46
CA ALA A 43 -4.15 -11.47 24.40
C ALA A 43 -3.06 -10.44 24.03
N ALA A 44 -2.30 -9.95 25.01
CA ALA A 44 -1.14 -9.08 24.76
C ALA A 44 -0.06 -9.80 23.93
N ALA A 45 0.23 -11.06 24.24
CA ALA A 45 1.15 -11.89 23.47
C ALA A 45 0.67 -12.09 22.03
N LEU A 46 -0.64 -12.33 21.83
CA LEU A 46 -1.27 -12.43 20.50
C LEU A 46 -1.11 -11.13 19.69
N ALA A 47 -1.39 -9.98 20.31
CA ALA A 47 -1.27 -8.68 19.66
C ALA A 47 0.19 -8.35 19.26
N LEU A 48 1.13 -8.67 20.15
CA LEU A 48 2.56 -8.51 19.89
C LEU A 48 3.03 -9.44 18.78
N LEU A 49 2.59 -10.70 18.80
CA LEU A 49 2.82 -11.66 17.74
C LEU A 49 2.31 -11.13 16.40
N ALA A 50 1.09 -10.61 16.36
CA ALA A 50 0.48 -10.06 15.15
C ALA A 50 1.34 -8.93 14.56
N GLY A 51 1.79 -7.99 15.40
CA GLY A 51 2.69 -6.90 14.99
C GLY A 51 4.03 -7.40 14.44
N LEU A 52 4.71 -8.31 15.17
CA LEU A 52 5.99 -8.87 14.74
C LEU A 52 5.88 -9.70 13.45
N TYR A 53 4.81 -10.48 13.33
CA TYR A 53 4.52 -11.23 12.12
C TYR A 53 4.28 -10.26 10.95
N HIS A 54 3.52 -9.19 11.16
CA HIS A 54 3.30 -8.19 10.11
C HIS A 54 4.60 -7.49 9.67
N VAL A 55 5.57 -7.26 10.56
CA VAL A 55 6.91 -6.77 10.17
C VAL A 55 7.59 -7.72 9.20
N LEU A 56 7.62 -9.02 9.51
CA LEU A 56 8.21 -10.04 8.64
C LEU A 56 7.49 -10.10 7.29
N ASN A 57 6.15 -10.12 7.32
CA ASN A 57 5.35 -10.17 6.10
C ASN A 57 5.60 -8.94 5.23
N HIS A 58 5.57 -7.75 5.84
CA HIS A 58 5.88 -6.49 5.18
C HIS A 58 7.22 -6.55 4.48
N ALA A 59 8.27 -6.99 5.15
CA ALA A 59 9.60 -7.09 4.56
C ALA A 59 9.59 -7.96 3.29
N VAL A 60 8.92 -9.11 3.32
CA VAL A 60 8.88 -10.05 2.19
C VAL A 60 8.04 -9.54 1.03
N PHE A 61 6.75 -9.23 1.24
CA PHE A 61 5.88 -8.84 0.12
C PHE A 61 6.25 -7.44 -0.41
N LYS A 62 6.80 -6.52 0.41
CA LYS A 62 7.29 -5.24 -0.10
C LYS A 62 8.54 -5.39 -0.91
N ALA A 63 9.50 -6.21 -0.47
CA ALA A 63 10.68 -6.49 -1.28
C ALA A 63 10.26 -7.04 -2.65
N LEU A 64 9.30 -7.97 -2.68
CA LEU A 64 8.75 -8.52 -3.92
C LEU A 64 8.14 -7.44 -4.82
N LEU A 65 7.27 -6.60 -4.27
CA LEU A 65 6.58 -5.55 -5.02
C LEU A 65 7.54 -4.45 -5.52
N PHE A 66 8.50 -4.03 -4.71
CA PHE A 66 9.50 -3.04 -5.13
C PHE A 66 10.47 -3.60 -6.17
N LEU A 67 10.84 -4.89 -6.06
CA LEU A 67 11.65 -5.56 -7.06
C LEU A 67 10.88 -5.72 -8.38
N GLY A 68 9.60 -6.07 -8.33
CA GLY A 68 8.71 -6.12 -9.50
C GLY A 68 8.50 -4.73 -10.14
N ALA A 69 8.27 -3.69 -9.35
CA ALA A 69 8.21 -2.31 -9.86
C ALA A 69 9.56 -1.84 -10.43
N GLY A 70 10.67 -2.30 -9.86
CA GLY A 70 12.02 -2.10 -10.39
C GLY A 70 12.22 -2.78 -11.74
N ALA A 71 11.73 -4.02 -11.89
CA ALA A 71 11.77 -4.78 -13.13
C ALA A 71 10.94 -4.09 -14.23
N VAL A 72 9.73 -3.65 -13.91
CA VAL A 72 8.88 -2.86 -14.83
C VAL A 72 9.58 -1.59 -15.27
N GLN A 73 10.17 -0.84 -14.33
CA GLN A 73 10.90 0.39 -14.67
C GLN A 73 12.11 0.10 -15.57
N GLN A 74 12.85 -0.97 -15.31
CA GLN A 74 14.02 -1.33 -16.12
C GLN A 74 13.63 -1.71 -17.55
N ALA A 75 12.51 -2.42 -17.72
CA ALA A 75 12.06 -2.91 -19.01
C ALA A 75 11.28 -1.88 -19.83
N ALA A 76 10.41 -1.09 -19.20
CA ALA A 76 9.54 -0.12 -19.87
C ALA A 76 10.05 1.33 -19.76
N HIS A 77 11.18 1.57 -19.08
CA HIS A 77 11.82 2.89 -18.86
C HIS A 77 10.92 3.96 -18.24
N THR A 78 9.79 3.57 -17.67
CA THR A 78 8.80 4.44 -17.05
C THR A 78 8.26 3.79 -15.78
N ARG A 79 7.78 4.62 -14.86
CA ARG A 79 7.07 4.22 -13.64
C ARG A 79 5.62 4.71 -13.64
N ASP A 80 5.26 5.51 -14.63
CA ASP A 80 3.95 6.13 -14.73
C ASP A 80 2.92 5.13 -15.25
N LEU A 81 1.96 4.79 -14.39
CA LEU A 81 0.86 3.87 -14.70
C LEU A 81 0.08 4.28 -15.95
N GLU A 82 -0.05 5.57 -16.24
CA GLU A 82 -0.77 6.06 -17.43
C GLU A 82 -0.03 5.76 -18.74
N SER A 83 1.28 5.51 -18.66
CA SER A 83 2.13 5.14 -19.80
C SER A 83 2.34 3.63 -19.95
N LEU A 84 1.92 2.84 -18.96
CA LEU A 84 2.04 1.38 -18.93
C LEU A 84 0.79 0.69 -19.48
N GLY A 85 0.84 -0.64 -19.63
CA GLY A 85 -0.27 -1.47 -20.10
C GLY A 85 0.22 -2.71 -20.84
N GLY A 86 -0.54 -3.81 -20.78
CA GLY A 86 -0.27 -5.05 -21.53
C GLY A 86 1.03 -5.78 -21.17
N LEU A 87 1.67 -5.44 -20.06
CA LEU A 87 2.94 -6.05 -19.66
C LEU A 87 2.82 -7.54 -19.32
N ILE A 88 1.63 -8.07 -19.05
CA ILE A 88 1.46 -9.50 -18.73
C ILE A 88 1.95 -10.42 -19.85
N HIS A 89 1.85 -9.99 -21.11
CA HIS A 89 2.32 -10.76 -22.26
C HIS A 89 3.81 -10.56 -22.55
N ARG A 90 4.38 -9.42 -22.13
CA ARG A 90 5.79 -9.06 -22.37
C ARG A 90 6.71 -9.49 -21.24
N MET A 91 6.18 -9.51 -20.03
CA MET A 91 6.87 -9.81 -18.79
C MET A 91 6.01 -10.75 -17.90
N PRO A 92 5.67 -11.97 -18.37
CA PRO A 92 4.75 -12.86 -17.66
C PRO A 92 5.26 -13.29 -16.29
N TRP A 93 6.58 -13.41 -16.10
CA TRP A 93 7.16 -13.79 -14.81
C TRP A 93 7.07 -12.64 -13.80
N THR A 94 7.44 -11.43 -14.24
CA THR A 94 7.25 -10.23 -13.42
C THR A 94 5.78 -10.01 -13.09
N ALA A 95 4.87 -10.22 -14.05
CA ALA A 95 3.43 -10.08 -13.81
C ALA A 95 2.92 -11.09 -12.77
N ALA A 96 3.26 -12.38 -12.90
CA ALA A 96 2.83 -13.41 -11.95
C ALA A 96 3.36 -13.16 -10.53
N THR A 97 4.66 -12.86 -10.41
CA THR A 97 5.29 -12.59 -9.10
C THR A 97 4.80 -11.28 -8.47
N PHE A 98 4.59 -10.22 -9.27
CA PHE A 98 3.97 -8.99 -8.79
C PHE A 98 2.52 -9.21 -8.35
N LEU A 99 1.75 -10.03 -9.06
CA LEU A 99 0.37 -10.39 -8.67
C LEU A 99 0.33 -11.12 -7.33
N ILE A 100 1.27 -12.05 -7.10
CA ILE A 100 1.41 -12.72 -5.80
C ILE A 100 1.72 -11.69 -4.70
N GLY A 101 2.66 -10.77 -4.94
CA GLY A 101 2.94 -9.69 -4.00
C GLY A 101 1.74 -8.78 -3.75
N ALA A 102 0.98 -8.46 -4.80
CA ALA A 102 -0.20 -7.62 -4.75
C ALA A 102 -1.36 -8.28 -3.98
N ALA A 103 -1.54 -9.59 -4.16
CA ALA A 103 -2.49 -10.37 -3.37
C ALA A 103 -2.05 -10.51 -1.91
N ALA A 104 -0.73 -10.66 -1.66
CA ALA A 104 -0.18 -10.79 -0.31
C ALA A 104 -0.37 -9.51 0.51
N ILE A 105 -0.02 -8.35 -0.04
CA ILE A 105 -0.23 -7.05 0.63
C ILE A 105 -1.70 -6.66 0.75
N SER A 106 -2.59 -7.24 -0.07
CA SER A 106 -4.04 -7.03 0.02
C SER A 106 -4.72 -8.02 0.97
N ALA A 107 -3.92 -8.72 1.79
CA ALA A 107 -4.39 -9.69 2.77
C ALA A 107 -5.35 -10.76 2.18
N LEU A 108 -5.06 -11.30 1.00
CA LEU A 108 -5.85 -12.39 0.43
C LEU A 108 -5.36 -13.76 0.93
N PRO A 109 -6.25 -14.64 1.44
CA PRO A 109 -5.91 -16.05 1.65
C PRO A 109 -5.49 -16.70 0.32
N PRO A 110 -4.44 -17.53 0.29
CA PRO A 110 -3.70 -18.16 1.39
C PRO A 110 -2.39 -17.44 1.79
N LEU A 111 -2.21 -16.16 1.41
CA LEU A 111 -0.92 -15.49 1.50
C LEU A 111 -0.65 -14.93 2.89
N ASN A 112 0.62 -14.63 3.15
CA ASN A 112 1.12 -14.22 4.46
C ASN A 112 0.45 -12.98 5.06
N GLY A 113 0.15 -11.94 4.26
CA GLY A 113 -0.48 -10.72 4.76
C GLY A 113 -1.81 -10.97 5.48
N PHE A 114 -2.61 -11.93 4.98
CA PHE A 114 -3.87 -12.33 5.61
C PHE A 114 -3.66 -12.82 7.05
N VAL A 115 -2.65 -13.66 7.28
CA VAL A 115 -2.39 -14.24 8.61
C VAL A 115 -2.13 -13.13 9.63
N SER A 116 -1.25 -12.18 9.31
CA SER A 116 -0.90 -11.09 10.24
C SER A 116 -2.07 -10.14 10.52
N GLU A 117 -2.86 -9.79 9.49
CA GLU A 117 -4.02 -8.92 9.68
C GLU A 117 -5.13 -9.63 10.45
N TRP A 118 -5.37 -10.92 10.19
CA TRP A 118 -6.32 -11.73 10.95
C TRP A 118 -5.96 -11.79 12.44
N LEU A 119 -4.69 -12.03 12.77
CA LEU A 119 -4.21 -12.00 14.17
C LEU A 119 -4.38 -10.61 14.80
N THR A 120 -4.21 -9.55 14.01
CA THR A 120 -4.45 -8.17 14.48
C THR A 120 -5.93 -7.92 14.77
N PHE A 121 -6.83 -8.43 13.93
CA PHE A 121 -8.27 -8.39 14.19
C PHE A 121 -8.65 -9.17 15.46
N GLN A 122 -8.09 -10.36 15.66
CA GLN A 122 -8.33 -11.14 16.88
C GLN A 122 -7.85 -10.41 18.13
N ALA A 123 -6.69 -9.76 18.08
CA ALA A 123 -6.18 -8.95 19.17
C ALA A 123 -7.10 -7.75 19.50
N LEU A 124 -7.63 -7.06 18.48
CA LEU A 124 -8.58 -5.96 18.68
C LEU A 124 -9.92 -6.44 19.23
N LEU A 125 -10.42 -7.60 18.78
CA LEU A 125 -11.62 -8.22 19.32
C LEU A 125 -11.42 -8.63 20.79
N ALA A 126 -10.29 -9.26 21.11
CA ALA A 126 -9.95 -9.61 22.49
C ALA A 126 -9.90 -8.37 23.39
N LEU A 127 -9.40 -7.23 22.87
CA LEU A 127 -9.41 -5.96 23.59
C LEU A 127 -10.83 -5.44 23.85
N ILE A 128 -11.77 -5.64 22.93
CA ILE A 128 -13.18 -5.26 23.12
C ILE A 128 -13.85 -6.15 24.17
N THR A 129 -13.60 -7.47 24.12
CA THR A 129 -14.24 -8.45 25.01
C THR A 129 -13.59 -8.58 26.38
N ALA A 130 -12.36 -8.06 26.55
CA ALA A 130 -11.66 -7.97 27.84
C ALA A 130 -12.35 -7.04 28.86
N GLY A 131 -13.51 -6.46 28.53
CA GLY A 131 -14.26 -5.56 29.40
C GLY A 131 -13.49 -4.29 29.80
N PRO A 132 -12.74 -3.63 28.91
CA PRO A 132 -12.06 -2.40 29.28
C PRO A 132 -13.06 -1.26 29.49
N GLY A 133 -12.59 -0.12 30.00
CA GLY A 133 -13.39 1.10 30.03
C GLY A 133 -13.94 1.47 28.63
N PRO A 134 -15.10 2.16 28.55
CA PRO A 134 -15.82 2.39 27.30
C PRO A 134 -14.99 3.09 26.22
N VAL A 135 -14.07 3.97 26.63
CA VAL A 135 -13.15 4.67 25.71
C VAL A 135 -12.26 3.69 24.94
N VAL A 136 -11.71 2.68 25.62
CA VAL A 136 -10.81 1.69 25.01
C VAL A 136 -11.60 0.73 24.11
N ALA A 137 -12.78 0.30 24.55
CA ALA A 137 -13.64 -0.56 23.74
C ALA A 137 -14.07 0.13 22.42
N ILE A 138 -14.51 1.38 22.51
CA ILE A 138 -14.87 2.18 21.33
C ILE A 138 -13.64 2.41 20.44
N GLY A 139 -12.49 2.75 21.04
CA GLY A 139 -11.24 2.93 20.30
C GLY A 139 -10.81 1.68 19.55
N ALA A 140 -10.91 0.50 20.18
CA ALA A 140 -10.60 -0.79 19.57
C ALA A 140 -11.57 -1.14 18.43
N ALA A 141 -12.88 -0.92 18.61
CA ALA A 141 -13.89 -1.15 17.58
C ALA A 141 -13.70 -0.22 16.35
N LEU A 142 -13.42 1.06 16.59
CA LEU A 142 -13.09 2.01 15.53
C LEU A 142 -11.81 1.62 14.80
N THR A 143 -10.78 1.17 15.52
CA THR A 143 -9.52 0.72 14.92
C THR A 143 -9.72 -0.53 14.07
N ALA A 144 -10.54 -1.49 14.53
CA ALA A 144 -10.88 -2.68 13.74
C ALA A 144 -11.67 -2.29 12.47
N GLY A 145 -12.64 -1.39 12.58
CA GLY A 145 -13.38 -0.88 11.42
C GLY A 145 -12.50 -0.16 10.41
N LEU A 146 -11.55 0.65 10.89
CA LEU A 146 -10.56 1.32 10.04
C LEU A 146 -9.59 0.34 9.39
N LEU A 147 -9.14 -0.69 10.12
CA LEU A 147 -8.29 -1.76 9.58
C LEU A 147 -9.00 -2.47 8.42
N ALA A 148 -10.27 -2.86 8.61
CA ALA A 148 -11.08 -3.52 7.58
C ALA A 148 -11.28 -2.63 6.34
N LEU A 149 -11.57 -1.34 6.57
CA LEU A 149 -11.68 -0.36 5.49
C LEU A 149 -10.36 -0.21 4.73
N THR A 150 -9.22 -0.18 5.43
CA THR A 150 -7.90 -0.08 4.78
C THR A 150 -7.58 -1.32 3.95
N SER A 151 -7.86 -2.53 4.43
CA SER A 151 -7.61 -3.77 3.66
C SER A 151 -8.44 -3.78 2.36
N GLY A 152 -9.71 -3.38 2.42
CA GLY A 152 -10.57 -3.27 1.22
C GLY A 152 -10.07 -2.22 0.21
N LEU A 153 -9.67 -1.04 0.70
CA LEU A 153 -9.10 0.01 -0.16
C LEU A 153 -7.72 -0.38 -0.70
N ALA A 154 -6.94 -1.18 0.03
CA ALA A 154 -5.66 -1.71 -0.42
C ALA A 154 -5.86 -2.70 -1.57
N ALA A 155 -6.78 -3.65 -1.43
CA ALA A 155 -7.18 -4.56 -2.50
C ALA A 155 -7.59 -3.78 -3.76
N PHE A 156 -8.44 -2.75 -3.62
CA PHE A 156 -8.81 -1.89 -4.73
C PHE A 156 -7.61 -1.17 -5.38
N CYS A 157 -6.65 -0.70 -4.56
CA CYS A 157 -5.45 -0.06 -5.08
C CYS A 157 -4.55 -1.01 -5.87
N PHE A 158 -4.42 -2.25 -5.42
CA PHE A 158 -3.62 -3.25 -6.11
C PHE A 158 -4.33 -3.83 -7.34
N VAL A 159 -5.66 -3.87 -7.36
CA VAL A 159 -6.44 -4.08 -8.60
C VAL A 159 -6.15 -2.95 -9.61
N LYS A 160 -6.11 -1.69 -9.16
CA LYS A 160 -5.71 -0.56 -10.03
C LYS A 160 -4.28 -0.72 -10.53
N ALA A 161 -3.32 -0.92 -9.62
CA ALA A 161 -1.90 -0.99 -9.98
C ALA A 161 -1.63 -2.16 -10.94
N PHE A 162 -2.15 -3.34 -10.64
CA PHE A 162 -1.98 -4.52 -11.49
C PHE A 162 -2.73 -4.39 -12.81
N GLY A 163 -4.02 -4.02 -12.75
CA GLY A 163 -4.88 -3.92 -13.93
C GLY A 163 -4.41 -2.88 -14.93
N VAL A 164 -3.97 -1.70 -14.47
CA VAL A 164 -3.52 -0.64 -15.38
C VAL A 164 -2.12 -0.92 -15.94
N ALA A 165 -1.21 -1.48 -15.15
CA ALA A 165 0.17 -1.73 -15.59
C ALA A 165 0.32 -2.99 -16.45
N PHE A 166 -0.32 -4.09 -16.06
CA PHE A 166 -0.08 -5.41 -16.65
C PHE A 166 -1.15 -5.87 -17.63
N LEU A 167 -2.41 -5.48 -17.44
CA LEU A 167 -3.50 -5.89 -18.32
C LEU A 167 -3.72 -4.86 -19.44
N GLY A 168 -4.59 -5.19 -20.38
CA GLY A 168 -4.97 -4.31 -21.47
C GLY A 168 -3.94 -4.22 -22.61
N MET A 169 -4.04 -3.18 -23.44
CA MET A 169 -3.12 -2.92 -24.54
C MET A 169 -1.98 -1.98 -24.10
N PRO A 170 -0.76 -2.14 -24.65
CA PRO A 170 0.36 -1.26 -24.35
C PRO A 170 0.09 0.17 -24.80
N ARG A 171 0.13 1.11 -23.84
CA ARG A 171 -0.15 2.54 -24.07
C ARG A 171 1.03 3.32 -24.66
N SER A 172 2.25 2.83 -24.47
CA SER A 172 3.49 3.47 -24.97
C SER A 172 4.32 2.49 -25.79
N ALA A 173 5.21 3.03 -26.63
CA ALA A 173 6.19 2.23 -27.36
C ALA A 173 7.11 1.46 -26.39
N SER A 174 7.51 2.08 -25.28
CA SER A 174 8.36 1.42 -24.28
C SER A 174 7.65 0.28 -23.55
N ALA A 175 6.36 0.41 -23.23
CA ALA A 175 5.57 -0.71 -22.70
C ALA A 175 5.37 -1.82 -23.73
N ARG A 176 5.20 -1.45 -25.01
CA ARG A 176 5.10 -2.41 -26.11
C ARG A 176 6.40 -3.20 -26.25
N ASP A 177 7.56 -2.54 -26.28
CA ASP A 177 8.84 -3.20 -26.55
C ASP A 177 9.53 -3.76 -25.31
N ALA A 178 8.88 -3.65 -24.15
CA ALA A 178 9.35 -4.21 -22.89
C ALA A 178 9.69 -5.71 -23.04
N ARG A 179 10.75 -6.12 -22.36
CA ARG A 179 11.20 -7.51 -22.27
C ARG A 179 11.44 -7.89 -20.82
N GLU A 180 11.26 -9.17 -20.53
CA GLU A 180 11.48 -9.72 -19.20
C GLU A 180 12.91 -9.46 -18.71
N VAL A 181 13.06 -9.17 -17.42
CA VAL A 181 14.37 -8.88 -16.77
C VAL A 181 15.28 -10.10 -16.72
N ASN A 182 16.54 -9.95 -16.30
CA ASN A 182 17.48 -11.08 -16.23
C ASN A 182 17.03 -12.20 -15.24
N TRP A 183 17.61 -13.38 -15.37
CA TRP A 183 17.29 -14.54 -14.53
C TRP A 183 17.51 -14.28 -13.03
N SER A 184 18.55 -13.54 -12.65
CA SER A 184 18.83 -13.28 -11.23
C SER A 184 17.73 -12.49 -10.54
N MET A 185 17.18 -11.45 -11.20
CA MET A 185 16.02 -10.72 -10.69
C MET A 185 14.77 -11.61 -10.64
N ARG A 186 14.54 -12.44 -11.67
CA ARG A 186 13.42 -13.40 -11.68
C ARG A 186 13.50 -14.41 -10.54
N GLY A 187 14.69 -14.94 -10.27
CA GLY A 187 14.95 -15.87 -9.17
C GLY A 187 14.69 -15.22 -7.81
N ALA A 188 15.16 -13.98 -7.60
CA ALA A 188 14.90 -13.24 -6.37
C ALA A 188 13.40 -12.97 -6.15
N MET A 189 12.67 -12.53 -7.19
CA MET A 189 11.21 -12.36 -7.11
C MET A 189 10.49 -13.68 -6.86
N GLY A 190 10.91 -14.77 -7.52
CA GLY A 190 10.37 -16.10 -7.32
C GLY A 190 10.57 -16.59 -5.89
N GLY A 191 11.77 -16.42 -5.33
CA GLY A 191 12.07 -16.76 -3.93
C GLY A 191 11.19 -15.98 -2.94
N LEU A 192 11.03 -14.67 -3.14
CA LEU A 192 10.16 -13.85 -2.30
C LEU A 192 8.68 -14.24 -2.45
N ALA A 193 8.22 -14.58 -3.66
CA ALA A 193 6.87 -15.06 -3.89
C ALA A 193 6.61 -16.42 -3.18
N LEU A 194 7.58 -17.33 -3.23
CA LEU A 194 7.52 -18.59 -2.46
C LEU A 194 7.50 -18.33 -0.96
N LEU A 195 8.25 -17.36 -0.46
CA LEU A 195 8.20 -16.95 0.95
C LEU A 195 6.83 -16.36 1.32
N CYS A 196 6.17 -15.59 0.45
CA CYS A 196 4.80 -15.13 0.70
C CYS A 196 3.80 -16.29 0.90
N PHE A 197 3.95 -17.38 0.14
CA PHE A 197 3.16 -18.60 0.34
C PHE A 197 3.59 -19.37 1.59
N GLY A 198 4.89 -19.58 1.80
CA GLY A 198 5.41 -20.31 2.96
C GLY A 198 4.99 -19.66 4.29
N LEU A 199 5.12 -18.34 4.38
CA LEU A 199 4.66 -17.54 5.53
C LEU A 199 3.14 -17.48 5.65
N GLY A 200 2.36 -17.82 4.62
CA GLY A 200 0.89 -17.89 4.69
C GLY A 200 0.37 -19.27 5.05
N LEU A 201 0.97 -20.32 4.50
CA LEU A 201 0.55 -21.72 4.64
C LEU A 201 1.09 -22.40 5.89
N LEU A 202 2.26 -21.97 6.39
CA LEU A 202 2.92 -22.55 7.56
C LEU A 202 3.05 -21.57 8.73
N PRO A 203 1.95 -20.91 9.17
CA PRO A 203 2.06 -19.87 10.18
C PRO A 203 2.47 -20.41 11.54
N THR A 204 2.14 -21.67 11.86
CA THR A 204 2.54 -22.32 13.12
C THR A 204 4.05 -22.32 13.32
N ALA A 205 4.84 -22.56 12.26
CA ALA A 205 6.30 -22.53 12.33
C ALA A 205 6.83 -21.12 12.65
N ILE A 206 6.21 -20.10 12.08
CA ILE A 206 6.57 -18.69 12.33
C ILE A 206 6.16 -18.26 13.74
N VAL A 207 4.99 -18.69 14.20
CA VAL A 207 4.57 -18.45 15.59
C VAL A 207 5.53 -19.10 16.59
N GLN A 208 5.99 -20.33 16.34
CA GLN A 208 6.99 -20.97 17.19
C GLN A 208 8.32 -20.22 17.19
N LEU A 209 8.74 -19.68 16.04
CA LEU A 209 9.93 -18.85 15.94
C LEU A 209 9.81 -17.54 16.74
N LEU A 210 8.63 -16.91 16.73
CA LEU A 210 8.38 -15.65 17.43
C LEU A 210 7.97 -15.82 18.91
N SER A 211 7.59 -17.04 19.30
CA SER A 211 7.11 -17.37 20.64
C SER A 211 8.05 -16.92 21.77
N PRO A 212 9.38 -17.17 21.72
CA PRO A 212 10.30 -16.74 22.78
C PRO A 212 10.31 -15.22 23.00
N VAL A 213 10.19 -14.44 21.91
CA VAL A 213 10.13 -12.98 21.97
C VAL A 213 8.85 -12.53 22.64
N THR A 214 7.72 -13.13 22.27
CA THR A 214 6.43 -12.81 22.90
C THR A 214 6.38 -13.23 24.37
N ALA A 215 6.95 -14.38 24.73
CA ALA A 215 7.05 -14.83 26.12
C ALA A 215 7.86 -13.86 26.98
N THR A 216 8.98 -13.36 26.45
CA THR A 216 9.85 -12.42 27.17
C THR A 216 9.19 -11.05 27.37
N LEU A 217 8.48 -10.55 26.36
CA LEU A 217 7.93 -9.19 26.36
C LEU A 217 6.51 -9.09 26.92
N ALA A 218 5.68 -10.12 26.73
CA ALA A 218 4.29 -10.17 27.22
C ALA A 218 4.11 -11.03 28.47
N GLY A 219 5.15 -11.76 28.90
CA GLY A 219 5.13 -12.63 30.08
C GLY A 219 4.59 -14.04 29.83
N VAL A 220 3.96 -14.28 28.68
CA VAL A 220 3.43 -15.60 28.26
C VAL A 220 3.66 -15.79 26.77
N ALA A 221 3.94 -17.03 26.35
CA ALA A 221 4.05 -17.38 24.94
C ALA A 221 2.70 -17.25 24.23
N ALA A 222 2.67 -16.60 23.07
CA ALA A 222 1.48 -16.55 22.23
C ALA A 222 1.15 -17.96 21.71
N ASN A 223 -0.08 -18.43 21.96
CA ASN A 223 -0.57 -19.72 21.44
C ASN A 223 -1.90 -19.52 20.68
N PRO A 224 -1.88 -18.82 19.53
CA PRO A 224 -3.08 -18.64 18.72
C PRO A 224 -3.60 -20.00 18.24
N ALA A 225 -4.92 -20.11 18.05
CA ALA A 225 -5.57 -21.29 17.50
C ALA A 225 -5.31 -21.47 15.98
N LEU A 226 -4.04 -21.63 15.60
CA LEU A 226 -3.56 -21.86 14.24
C LEU A 226 -3.22 -23.35 14.08
N GLY A 227 -4.16 -24.11 13.53
CA GLY A 227 -4.02 -25.54 13.31
C GLY A 227 -3.58 -25.89 11.88
N LEU A 228 -2.72 -26.90 11.75
CA LEU A 228 -2.43 -27.57 10.47
C LEU A 228 -3.51 -28.61 10.11
N THR A 229 -4.32 -29.04 11.08
CA THR A 229 -5.28 -30.13 10.91
C THR A 229 -6.65 -29.62 10.42
N PRO A 230 -7.21 -30.20 9.34
CA PRO A 230 -8.54 -29.83 8.80
C PRO A 230 -9.72 -30.14 9.73
N LEU A 231 -9.48 -30.86 10.82
CA LEU A 231 -10.52 -31.46 11.67
C LEU A 231 -10.49 -30.98 13.12
N ARG A 232 -9.83 -29.86 13.42
CA ARG A 232 -10.09 -29.20 14.71
C ARG A 232 -11.45 -28.50 14.57
N PRO A 233 -12.46 -28.83 15.41
CA PRO A 233 -13.73 -28.13 15.36
C PRO A 233 -13.46 -26.63 15.45
N LEU A 234 -14.20 -25.82 14.68
CA LEU A 234 -14.31 -24.38 14.90
C LEU A 234 -14.76 -24.17 16.34
N GLY A 235 -13.81 -24.10 17.27
CA GLY A 235 -14.09 -23.64 18.62
C GLY A 235 -14.56 -22.19 18.56
N PRO A 236 -15.16 -21.68 19.64
CA PRO A 236 -15.63 -20.30 19.74
C PRO A 236 -14.55 -19.22 19.53
N GLU A 237 -13.27 -19.62 19.42
CA GLU A 237 -12.07 -18.76 19.43
C GLU A 237 -11.58 -18.31 18.04
N GLY A 238 -12.39 -18.38 16.98
CA GLY A 238 -11.99 -17.86 15.65
C GLY A 238 -10.81 -18.63 15.03
N ALA A 239 -10.77 -19.95 15.18
CA ALA A 239 -9.73 -20.82 14.65
C ALA A 239 -9.55 -20.64 13.13
N PHE A 240 -8.30 -20.46 12.69
CA PHE A 240 -7.94 -20.32 11.28
C PHE A 240 -7.02 -21.48 10.88
N ALA A 241 -7.41 -22.22 9.84
CA ALA A 241 -6.63 -23.32 9.28
C ALA A 241 -6.24 -22.97 7.82
N PRO A 242 -5.04 -22.41 7.60
CA PRO A 242 -4.63 -21.89 6.29
C PRO A 242 -4.55 -22.96 5.20
N LEU A 243 -4.04 -24.15 5.54
CA LEU A 243 -3.87 -25.25 4.58
C LEU A 243 -5.23 -25.80 4.10
N PRO A 244 -6.20 -26.14 4.98
CA PRO A 244 -7.55 -26.52 4.56
C PRO A 244 -8.24 -25.43 3.74
N LEU A 245 -8.12 -24.15 4.13
CA LEU A 245 -8.69 -23.06 3.34
C LEU A 245 -8.06 -22.98 1.95
N PHE A 246 -6.74 -23.15 1.85
CA PHE A 246 -6.07 -23.18 0.55
C PHE A 246 -6.54 -24.35 -0.32
N LEU A 247 -6.63 -25.55 0.24
CA LEU A 247 -7.15 -26.73 -0.46
C LEU A 247 -8.61 -26.54 -0.89
N LEU A 248 -9.43 -25.90 -0.05
CA LEU A 248 -10.81 -25.56 -0.37
C LEU A 248 -10.90 -24.56 -1.53
N LEU A 249 -10.07 -23.52 -1.53
CA LEU A 249 -9.99 -22.55 -2.63
C LEU A 249 -9.55 -23.20 -3.94
N LEU A 250 -8.56 -24.11 -3.89
CA LEU A 250 -8.15 -24.91 -5.04
C LEU A 250 -9.27 -25.84 -5.52
N ALA A 251 -9.99 -26.48 -4.61
CA ALA A 251 -11.11 -27.36 -4.94
C ALA A 251 -12.25 -26.58 -5.58
N PHE A 252 -12.61 -25.39 -5.07
CA PHE A 252 -13.60 -24.51 -5.70
C PHE A 252 -13.15 -24.02 -7.08
N GLY A 253 -11.87 -23.66 -7.24
CA GLY A 253 -11.31 -23.30 -8.54
C GLY A 253 -11.37 -24.45 -9.55
N ALA A 254 -10.95 -25.65 -9.13
CA ALA A 254 -11.01 -26.87 -9.93
C ALA A 254 -12.45 -27.25 -10.28
N LEU A 255 -13.37 -27.13 -9.33
CA LEU A 255 -14.80 -27.33 -9.56
C LEU A 255 -15.34 -26.32 -10.57
N GLY A 256 -15.00 -25.04 -10.44
CA GLY A 256 -15.38 -24.01 -11.41
C GLY A 256 -14.88 -24.32 -12.82
N LEU A 257 -13.62 -24.76 -12.96
CA LEU A 257 -13.06 -25.20 -14.23
C LEU A 257 -13.74 -26.47 -14.76
N LEU A 258 -14.05 -27.43 -13.89
CA LEU A 258 -14.76 -28.65 -14.26
C LEU A 258 -16.18 -28.33 -14.75
N LEU A 259 -16.94 -27.52 -14.01
CA LEU A 259 -18.28 -27.07 -14.41
C LEU A 259 -18.21 -26.28 -15.73
N ALA A 260 -17.21 -25.41 -15.91
CA ALA A 260 -17.01 -24.69 -17.16
C ALA A 260 -16.73 -25.66 -18.33
N ARG A 261 -16.00 -26.76 -18.11
CA ARG A 261 -15.78 -27.79 -19.15
C ARG A 261 -17.00 -28.68 -19.40
N LEU A 262 -17.75 -29.04 -18.36
CA LEU A 262 -18.92 -29.90 -18.46
C LEU A 262 -20.11 -29.17 -19.10
N PHE A 263 -20.33 -27.90 -18.73
CA PHE A 263 -21.45 -27.09 -19.22
C PHE A 263 -21.10 -26.17 -20.38
N GLY A 264 -19.81 -25.92 -20.66
CA GLY A 264 -19.35 -25.00 -21.71
C GLY A 264 -19.46 -25.52 -23.14
N GLY A 265 -19.80 -26.81 -23.33
CA GLY A 265 -19.87 -27.44 -24.65
C GLY A 265 -18.52 -27.47 -25.41
N PRO A 266 -18.47 -28.02 -26.63
CA PRO A 266 -17.31 -27.90 -27.50
C PRO A 266 -17.19 -26.45 -28.00
N GLY A 267 -16.53 -25.61 -27.21
CA GLY A 267 -16.25 -24.23 -27.58
C GLY A 267 -15.23 -24.17 -28.71
N SER A 268 -15.64 -23.68 -29.88
CA SER A 268 -14.71 -23.23 -30.90
C SER A 268 -14.07 -21.92 -30.43
N GLU A 269 -12.76 -21.93 -30.17
CA GLU A 269 -12.03 -20.74 -29.79
C GLU A 269 -11.90 -19.82 -31.01
N ARG A 270 -12.66 -18.73 -31.02
CA ARG A 270 -12.60 -17.71 -32.08
C ARG A 270 -11.82 -16.51 -31.58
N ILE A 271 -10.60 -16.33 -32.09
CA ILE A 271 -9.86 -15.08 -31.92
C ILE A 271 -10.50 -14.03 -32.84
N ALA A 272 -11.22 -13.08 -32.25
CA ALA A 272 -11.81 -11.95 -32.96
C ALA A 272 -11.39 -10.63 -32.29
N PRO A 273 -11.34 -9.52 -33.05
CA PRO A 273 -11.15 -8.20 -32.45
C PRO A 273 -12.21 -7.93 -31.38
N PRO A 274 -11.84 -7.25 -30.27
CA PRO A 274 -12.81 -6.91 -29.24
C PRO A 274 -13.91 -6.01 -29.81
N TRP A 275 -15.15 -6.28 -29.42
CA TRP A 275 -16.28 -5.44 -29.83
C TRP A 275 -16.11 -4.03 -29.26
N THR A 276 -15.88 -3.09 -30.16
CA THR A 276 -15.67 -1.67 -29.85
C THR A 276 -16.69 -0.83 -30.61
N CYS A 277 -17.96 -1.26 -30.61
CA CYS A 277 -19.06 -0.54 -31.26
C CYS A 277 -18.82 -0.18 -32.74
N GLY A 278 -18.03 -0.97 -33.46
CA GLY A 278 -17.74 -0.78 -34.88
C GLY A 278 -16.50 0.08 -35.21
N ILE A 279 -15.73 0.53 -34.22
CA ILE A 279 -14.42 1.18 -34.44
C ILE A 279 -13.26 0.21 -34.15
N SER A 280 -12.02 0.59 -34.46
CA SER A 280 -10.85 -0.20 -34.08
C SER A 280 -10.47 0.09 -32.64
N ALA A 281 -10.05 -0.93 -31.88
CA ALA A 281 -9.63 -0.75 -30.51
C ALA A 281 -8.32 0.05 -30.43
N GLU A 282 -8.35 1.15 -29.68
CA GLU A 282 -7.17 2.00 -29.44
C GLU A 282 -6.76 1.96 -27.96
N PRO A 283 -5.46 2.11 -27.63
CA PRO A 283 -4.98 2.14 -26.25
C PRO A 283 -5.66 3.19 -25.36
N SER A 284 -6.10 4.31 -25.97
CA SER A 284 -6.81 5.43 -25.36
C SER A 284 -8.21 5.06 -24.81
N MET A 285 -8.83 3.99 -25.33
CA MET A 285 -10.19 3.57 -24.96
C MET A 285 -10.24 2.83 -23.61
N GLN A 286 -9.07 2.47 -23.05
CA GLN A 286 -8.97 1.71 -21.81
C GLN A 286 -9.08 2.60 -20.57
N TYR A 287 -9.52 2.02 -19.45
CA TYR A 287 -9.53 2.72 -18.16
C TYR A 287 -8.13 3.19 -17.76
N THR A 288 -8.00 4.48 -17.44
CA THR A 288 -6.80 5.09 -16.85
C THR A 288 -6.74 4.82 -15.35
N ALA A 289 -5.56 4.94 -14.74
CA ALA A 289 -5.43 4.85 -13.28
C ALA A 289 -6.24 5.95 -12.59
N ALA A 290 -6.25 7.16 -13.18
CA ALA A 290 -7.06 8.27 -12.73
C ALA A 290 -8.57 7.99 -12.79
N ALA A 291 -9.05 7.39 -13.89
CA ALA A 291 -10.48 7.06 -14.05
C ALA A 291 -10.92 5.99 -13.06
N LEU A 292 -10.11 4.94 -12.88
CA LEU A 292 -10.45 3.86 -11.95
C LEU A 292 -10.51 4.37 -10.51
N ALA A 293 -9.60 5.26 -10.10
CA ALA A 293 -9.60 5.81 -8.74
C ALA A 293 -10.65 6.91 -8.48
N LYS A 294 -11.34 7.40 -9.53
CA LYS A 294 -12.26 8.54 -9.46
C LYS A 294 -13.42 8.37 -8.45
N PRO A 295 -14.11 7.22 -8.35
CA PRO A 295 -15.20 7.06 -7.38
C PRO A 295 -14.73 7.26 -5.94
N ILE A 296 -13.59 6.64 -5.57
CA ILE A 296 -13.00 6.79 -4.24
C ILE A 296 -12.57 8.25 -3.99
N ARG A 297 -11.99 8.91 -5.00
CA ARG A 297 -11.63 10.33 -4.92
C ARG A 297 -12.83 11.23 -4.61
N ILE A 298 -14.00 10.92 -5.18
CA ILE A 298 -15.23 11.70 -4.98
C ILE A 298 -15.75 11.48 -3.56
N ILE A 299 -15.84 10.24 -3.10
CA ILE A 299 -16.33 9.88 -1.75
C ILE A 299 -15.45 10.56 -0.68
N PHE A 300 -14.13 10.49 -0.83
CA PHE A 300 -13.18 11.03 0.16
C PHE A 300 -12.67 12.44 -0.19
N ARG A 301 -13.39 13.20 -1.03
CA ARG A 301 -12.96 14.54 -1.48
C ARG A 301 -12.68 15.51 -0.33
N ALA A 302 -13.44 15.41 0.76
CA ALA A 302 -13.31 16.27 1.93
C ALA A 302 -11.99 16.05 2.68
N LEU A 303 -11.52 14.80 2.73
CA LEU A 303 -10.31 14.39 3.41
C LEU A 303 -9.06 14.59 2.54
N ILE A 304 -9.15 14.20 1.26
CA ILE A 304 -8.02 14.21 0.32
C ILE A 304 -7.78 15.62 -0.26
N ARG A 305 -8.81 16.46 -0.38
CA ARG A 305 -8.76 17.80 -1.00
C ARG A 305 -8.01 17.82 -2.34
N PRO A 306 -8.43 17.01 -3.32
CA PRO A 306 -7.70 16.89 -4.57
C PRO A 306 -7.82 18.16 -5.40
N TYR A 307 -6.75 18.55 -6.10
CA TYR A 307 -6.79 19.67 -7.04
C TYR A 307 -6.99 19.19 -8.48
N ARG A 308 -7.50 20.09 -9.32
CA ARG A 308 -7.64 19.89 -10.76
C ARG A 308 -7.22 21.18 -11.45
N VAL A 309 -6.22 21.10 -12.31
CA VAL A 309 -5.84 22.15 -13.24
C VAL A 309 -6.19 21.65 -14.63
N VAL A 310 -6.97 22.44 -15.36
CA VAL A 310 -7.27 22.19 -16.77
C VAL A 310 -6.70 23.37 -17.53
N GLU A 311 -5.60 23.14 -18.22
CA GLU A 311 -5.03 24.10 -19.16
C GLU A 311 -5.63 23.79 -20.53
N LEU A 312 -6.40 24.73 -21.06
CA LEU A 312 -6.91 24.65 -22.42
C LEU A 312 -5.96 25.45 -23.29
N GLU A 313 -5.32 24.82 -24.27
CA GLU A 313 -4.58 25.55 -25.30
C GLU A 313 -5.57 25.94 -26.40
N PRO A 314 -5.93 27.24 -26.52
CA PRO A 314 -6.78 27.70 -27.60
C PRO A 314 -6.08 27.49 -28.94
N ALA A 315 -6.84 27.15 -29.96
CA ALA A 315 -6.34 27.07 -31.32
C ALA A 315 -5.74 28.41 -31.74
N ARG A 316 -4.42 28.44 -31.96
CA ARG A 316 -3.76 29.59 -32.57
C ARG A 316 -4.24 29.69 -34.02
N GLY A 317 -5.19 30.61 -34.25
CA GLY A 317 -5.71 30.93 -35.57
C GLY A 317 -4.60 31.45 -36.49
N GLY A 318 -4.06 30.55 -37.32
CA GLY A 318 -3.10 30.86 -38.37
C GLY A 318 -3.67 30.46 -39.74
N GLY A 319 -4.79 31.06 -40.16
CA GLY A 319 -5.32 30.85 -41.50
C GLY A 319 -6.77 31.32 -41.68
N ARG A 320 -6.98 32.21 -42.66
CA ARG A 320 -8.26 32.68 -43.26
C ARG A 320 -9.54 32.06 -42.68
N GLY A 321 -9.96 32.59 -41.55
CA GLY A 321 -11.18 32.18 -40.86
C GLY A 321 -11.03 32.60 -39.41
N ASN A 322 -11.74 33.66 -39.02
CA ASN A 322 -11.72 34.21 -37.67
C ASN A 322 -12.45 33.24 -36.73
N LEU A 323 -11.85 32.07 -36.48
CA LEU A 323 -12.34 31.07 -35.53
C LEU A 323 -12.01 31.60 -34.14
N ASP A 324 -13.05 31.88 -33.37
CA ASP A 324 -12.94 32.40 -32.03
C ASP A 324 -12.13 31.42 -31.16
N PRO A 325 -10.95 31.82 -30.64
CA PRO A 325 -10.06 30.96 -29.87
C PRO A 325 -10.71 30.41 -28.59
N THR A 326 -11.84 30.97 -28.18
CA THR A 326 -12.62 30.55 -27.01
C THR A 326 -13.35 29.21 -27.23
N TYR A 327 -13.69 28.87 -28.48
CA TYR A 327 -14.52 27.70 -28.79
C TYR A 327 -13.75 26.56 -29.46
N PHE A 328 -12.58 26.83 -30.04
CA PHE A 328 -11.75 25.83 -30.70
C PHE A 328 -10.50 25.56 -29.87
N VAL A 329 -10.55 24.48 -29.08
CA VAL A 329 -9.42 24.02 -28.25
C VAL A 329 -8.63 22.98 -29.03
N THR A 330 -7.32 23.18 -29.19
CA THR A 330 -6.45 22.23 -29.92
C THR A 330 -5.91 21.14 -29.00
N SER A 331 -5.65 21.46 -27.74
CA SER A 331 -5.20 20.51 -26.74
C SER A 331 -5.82 20.83 -25.37
N VAL A 332 -6.19 19.78 -24.63
CA VAL A 332 -6.64 19.88 -23.23
C VAL A 332 -5.59 19.21 -22.37
N ARG A 333 -4.84 20.00 -21.61
CA ARG A 333 -3.88 19.46 -20.64
C ARG A 333 -4.56 19.35 -19.28
N TYR A 334 -4.73 18.11 -18.85
CA TYR A 334 -5.35 17.78 -17.56
C TYR A 334 -4.27 17.41 -16.56
N GLU A 335 -4.13 18.20 -15.49
CA GLU A 335 -3.32 17.85 -14.33
C GLU A 335 -4.24 17.69 -13.12
N ALA A 336 -4.22 16.50 -12.52
CA ALA A 336 -4.89 16.25 -11.26
C ALA A 336 -3.93 15.59 -10.30
N GLY A 337 -3.89 16.12 -9.08
CA GLY A 337 -3.04 15.61 -8.02
C GLY A 337 -3.68 15.81 -6.66
N VAL A 338 -2.94 15.34 -5.66
CA VAL A 338 -3.28 15.55 -4.26
C VAL A 338 -2.14 16.34 -3.64
N ARG A 339 -2.46 17.47 -3.01
CA ARG A 339 -1.49 18.14 -2.13
C ARG A 339 -1.56 17.47 -0.78
N SER A 340 -0.42 17.01 -0.26
CA SER A 340 -0.36 16.47 1.09
C SER A 340 -0.85 17.53 2.08
N VAL A 341 -1.94 17.24 2.80
CA VAL A 341 -2.50 18.14 3.82
C VAL A 341 -1.44 18.43 4.88
N TYR A 342 -0.66 17.43 5.26
CA TYR A 342 0.44 17.56 6.22
C TYR A 342 1.55 18.47 5.69
N GLU A 343 1.92 18.36 4.42
CA GLU A 343 2.94 19.23 3.84
C GLU A 343 2.51 20.70 3.86
N ARG A 344 1.24 20.97 3.52
CA ARG A 344 0.73 22.35 3.47
C ARG A 344 0.52 22.97 4.85
N TYR A 345 -0.02 22.23 5.80
CA TYR A 345 -0.48 22.78 7.08
C TYR A 345 0.43 22.46 8.27
N LEU A 346 1.26 21.42 8.20
CA LEU A 346 2.19 21.06 9.26
C LEU A 346 3.63 21.43 8.89
N TYR A 347 4.16 20.85 7.81
CA TYR A 347 5.56 21.06 7.42
C TYR A 347 5.81 22.46 6.86
N GLY A 348 4.96 22.97 5.96
CA GLY A 348 5.15 24.26 5.33
C GLY A 348 5.28 25.42 6.32
N PRO A 349 4.40 25.54 7.34
CA PRO A 349 4.56 26.52 8.40
C PRO A 349 5.79 26.25 9.27
N ALA A 350 6.06 25.00 9.66
CA ALA A 350 7.22 24.67 10.49
C ALA A 350 8.56 25.02 9.81
N VAL A 351 8.72 24.66 8.53
CA VAL A 351 9.90 24.98 7.72
C VAL A 351 10.03 26.49 7.54
N ARG A 352 8.94 27.19 7.23
CA ARG A 352 8.96 28.65 7.11
C ARG A 352 9.35 29.34 8.41
N SER A 353 8.83 28.87 9.54
CA SER A 353 9.20 29.37 10.88
C SER A 353 10.67 29.10 11.19
N LEU A 354 11.16 27.89 10.91
CA LEU A 354 12.58 27.54 11.10
C LEU A 354 13.49 28.42 10.24
N LEU A 355 13.14 28.62 8.98
CA LEU A 355 13.89 29.50 8.07
C LEU A 355 13.83 30.96 8.51
N ALA A 356 12.69 31.44 9.01
CA ALA A 356 12.57 32.79 9.56
C ALA A 356 13.45 32.98 10.80
N VAL A 357 13.51 31.99 11.69
CA VAL A 357 14.42 32.00 12.85
C VAL A 357 15.87 31.98 12.39
N ALA A 358 16.23 31.11 11.44
CA ALA A 358 17.59 31.04 10.90
C ALA A 358 18.02 32.35 10.23
N GLN A 359 17.10 33.04 9.53
CA GLN A 359 17.34 34.35 8.96
C GLN A 359 17.54 35.44 10.02
N ARG A 360 16.77 35.41 11.12
CA ARG A 360 17.00 36.32 12.26
C ARG A 360 18.32 36.02 12.98
N ILE A 361 18.70 34.76 13.15
CA ILE A 361 20.00 34.41 13.75
C ILE A 361 21.14 34.87 12.85
N ARG A 362 20.99 34.75 11.52
CA ARG A 362 21.97 35.25 10.56
C ARG A 362 22.25 36.75 10.73
N SER A 363 21.27 37.57 11.12
CA SER A 363 21.51 39.01 11.34
C SER A 363 22.41 39.31 12.54
N PHE A 364 22.60 38.38 13.48
CA PHE A 364 23.58 38.53 14.57
C PHE A 364 25.02 38.38 14.08
N GLN A 365 25.25 37.72 12.93
CA GLN A 365 26.57 37.63 12.29
C GLN A 365 26.82 38.87 11.42
N SER A 366 26.90 40.03 12.06
CA SER A 366 27.09 41.34 11.41
C SER A 366 28.51 41.55 10.82
N GLY A 367 29.45 40.63 11.07
CA GLY A 367 30.84 40.74 10.61
C GLY A 367 31.71 41.75 11.37
N GLY A 368 31.15 42.52 12.30
CA GLY A 368 31.88 43.50 13.10
C GLY A 368 32.52 42.90 14.36
N LEU A 369 33.83 43.08 14.53
CA LEU A 369 34.57 42.60 15.71
C LEU A 369 34.01 43.14 17.03
N ARG A 370 33.55 44.41 17.03
CA ARG A 370 32.96 45.07 18.21
C ARG A 370 31.69 44.38 18.68
N THR A 371 30.85 43.94 17.75
CA THR A 371 29.59 43.23 18.06
C THR A 371 29.87 41.88 18.70
N TYR A 372 30.87 41.14 18.21
CA TYR A 372 31.27 39.87 18.79
C TYR A 372 31.86 40.02 20.20
N LEU A 373 32.68 41.04 20.45
CA LEU A 373 33.19 41.33 21.80
C LEU A 373 32.07 41.64 22.79
N ALA A 374 31.05 42.39 22.37
CA ALA A 374 29.87 42.65 23.19
C ALA A 374 29.09 41.37 23.52
N TYR A 375 28.94 40.44 22.56
CA TYR A 375 28.32 39.14 22.80
C TYR A 375 29.11 38.30 23.80
N ILE A 376 30.45 38.27 23.69
CA ILE A 376 31.32 37.52 24.62
C ILE A 376 31.18 38.09 26.04
N PHE A 377 31.23 39.41 26.20
CA PHE A 377 31.06 40.06 27.50
C PHE A 377 29.68 39.77 28.11
N ALA A 378 28.59 39.91 27.33
CA ALA A 378 27.25 39.61 27.80
C ALA A 378 27.10 38.14 28.21
N THR A 379 27.67 37.21 27.44
CA THR A 379 27.66 35.77 27.74
C THR A 379 28.42 35.50 29.04
N LEU A 380 29.58 36.13 29.24
CA LEU A 380 30.38 36.00 30.47
C LEU A 380 29.58 36.45 31.71
N VAL A 381 28.88 37.58 31.63
CA VAL A 381 28.03 38.09 32.72
C VAL A 381 26.90 37.11 33.04
N VAL A 382 26.23 36.58 32.02
CA VAL A 382 25.14 35.60 32.20
C VAL A 382 25.65 34.32 32.84
N VAL A 383 26.78 33.78 32.37
CA VAL A 383 27.38 32.58 32.95
C VAL A 383 27.78 32.82 34.41
N LEU A 384 28.42 33.95 34.71
CA LEU A 384 28.79 34.31 36.08
C LEU A 384 27.58 34.43 37.02
N LEU A 385 26.44 34.91 36.54
CA LEU A 385 25.19 34.99 37.30
C LEU A 385 24.58 33.60 37.56
N PHE A 386 24.77 32.64 36.65
CA PHE A 386 24.27 31.26 36.79
C PHE A 386 25.22 30.35 37.59
N THR A 387 26.50 30.71 37.71
CA THR A 387 27.50 29.98 38.51
C THR A 387 27.68 30.52 39.93
N ARG A 388 26.95 31.58 40.30
CA ARG A 388 26.73 31.96 41.71
C ARG A 388 25.49 31.26 42.22
#